data_AF-A0AAN7XQZ3-F1
#
_entry.id   AF-A0AAN7XQZ3-F1
#
_cell.length_a   1.000
_cell.length_b   1.000
_cell.length_c   1.000
_cell.angle_alpha   90.00
_cell.angle_beta   90.00
_cell.angle_gamma   90.00
#
_symmetry.space_group_name_H-M   'P 1'
#
loop_
_entity.id
_entity.type
_entity.pdbx_description
1 polymer ?
#
loop_
_entity_poly.entity_id
_entity_poly.type
_entity_poly.pdbx_seq_one_letter_code
_entity_poly.pdbx_strand_id
1 'polypeptide(L)'
;MLGQAVDSYSNGVLSSTVTCVTYQMSIETQDETAKETQRTTWLVCNGIGGRGMCAELDSLADDLKFTPTIGIALPLTLINDEDKGATSGFSGRAFCFLPLPPGEESETGLPVHVSGFFGLTDNRRSIKWREVDQWRDPAALWNELLIITVIPRAYYVLITEAIKRVQTKKDQDFPLSPAGTYGAWPDPKQVKSRWKPIIQPLFQDLLQEQVIYSLSESWIRPDQAVFSELDADEDISDTVINYLQSSGTQVAKVPAAVDFVLTESTEVMKVTPSLLRQVIRKCKHKGPSQEKLLLLEFGSKRHELRRPHRTGAAAAARWNVYILFIFCQ
;
A
#
# COMPACT_ATOMS: atom_id res chain seq x y z
N MET A 1 13.83 -19.30 -15.11
CA MET A 1 12.72 -19.27 -14.13
C MET A 1 11.39 -18.96 -14.81
N LEU A 2 11.13 -17.76 -15.35
CA LEU A 2 9.85 -17.45 -16.00
C LEU A 2 9.54 -18.34 -17.22
N GLY A 3 10.51 -18.58 -18.12
CA GLY A 3 10.29 -19.50 -19.25
C GLY A 3 9.85 -20.91 -18.82
N GLN A 4 10.50 -21.47 -17.79
CA GLN A 4 10.10 -22.75 -17.21
C GLN A 4 8.70 -22.71 -16.59
N ALA A 5 8.27 -21.58 -16.01
CA ALA A 5 6.92 -21.43 -15.47
C ALA A 5 5.87 -21.38 -16.59
N VAL A 6 6.16 -20.72 -17.73
CA VAL A 6 5.30 -20.77 -18.94
C VAL A 6 5.20 -22.20 -19.45
N ASP A 7 6.33 -22.89 -19.60
CA ASP A 7 6.37 -24.28 -20.07
C ASP A 7 5.59 -25.20 -19.13
N SER A 8 5.78 -25.05 -17.82
CA SER A 8 5.08 -25.83 -16.79
C SER A 8 3.57 -25.61 -16.87
N TYR A 9 3.13 -24.35 -16.97
CA TYR A 9 1.72 -24.01 -17.10
C TYR A 9 1.10 -24.62 -18.36
N SER A 10 1.79 -24.48 -19.50
CA SER A 10 1.36 -25.00 -20.80
C SER A 10 1.25 -26.53 -20.82
N ASN A 11 2.13 -27.21 -20.07
CA ASN A 11 2.13 -28.66 -19.92
C ASN A 11 1.21 -29.18 -18.80
N GLY A 12 0.39 -28.32 -18.19
CA GLY A 12 -0.57 -28.72 -17.15
C GLY A 12 0.05 -29.07 -15.80
N VAL A 13 1.29 -28.65 -15.54
CA VAL A 13 1.97 -28.89 -14.27
C VAL A 13 1.36 -28.00 -13.20
N LEU A 14 0.79 -28.62 -12.16
CA LEU A 14 0.13 -27.92 -11.06
C LEU A 14 1.13 -27.06 -10.27
N SER A 15 0.74 -25.82 -10.00
CA SER A 15 1.43 -24.86 -9.14
C SER A 15 0.40 -23.95 -8.49
N SER A 16 0.30 -23.99 -7.17
CA SER A 16 -0.65 -23.16 -6.42
C SER A 16 -0.14 -21.72 -6.17
N THR A 17 0.90 -21.29 -6.86
CA THR A 17 1.57 -20.00 -6.64
C THR A 17 1.86 -19.28 -7.95
N VAL A 18 1.92 -17.95 -7.89
CA VAL A 18 2.44 -17.12 -8.98
C VAL A 18 3.97 -17.14 -8.92
N THR A 19 4.62 -17.56 -10.01
CA THR A 19 6.08 -17.48 -10.11
C THR A 19 6.47 -16.08 -10.55
N CYS A 20 7.19 -15.34 -9.71
CA CYS A 20 7.60 -13.96 -9.98
C CYS A 20 9.13 -13.83 -10.09
N VAL A 21 9.58 -12.89 -10.92
CA VAL A 21 10.96 -12.40 -10.97
C VAL A 21 10.96 -10.89 -10.92
N THR A 22 11.76 -10.34 -10.01
CA THR A 22 11.88 -8.91 -9.76
C THR A 22 13.26 -8.39 -10.14
N TYR A 23 13.32 -7.26 -10.83
CA TYR A 23 14.58 -6.62 -11.22
C TYR A 23 14.41 -5.10 -11.33
N GLN A 24 15.52 -4.38 -11.17
CA GLN A 24 15.56 -2.93 -11.42
C GLN A 24 15.89 -2.67 -12.89
N MET A 25 15.23 -1.69 -13.49
CA MET A 25 15.45 -1.27 -14.86
C MET A 25 15.55 0.26 -14.92
N SER A 26 16.63 0.78 -15.48
CA SER A 26 16.77 2.21 -15.79
C SER A 26 16.66 2.42 -17.30
N ILE A 27 15.86 3.40 -17.71
CA ILE A 27 15.69 3.83 -19.09
C ILE A 27 16.17 5.28 -19.17
N GLU A 28 17.13 5.53 -20.05
CA GLU A 28 17.66 6.86 -20.34
C GLU A 28 17.20 7.26 -21.73
N THR A 29 16.51 8.39 -21.83
CA THR A 29 16.09 9.00 -23.10
C THR A 29 16.86 10.29 -23.30
N GLN A 30 17.58 10.37 -24.41
CA GLN A 30 18.30 11.55 -24.84
C GLN A 30 17.59 12.12 -26.07
N ASP A 31 17.03 13.31 -25.94
CA ASP A 31 16.53 14.06 -27.08
C ASP A 31 17.71 14.85 -27.67
N GLU A 32 17.95 14.72 -28.98
CA GLU A 32 19.06 15.42 -29.66
C GLU A 32 18.95 16.95 -29.54
N THR A 33 17.75 17.47 -29.28
CA THR A 33 17.47 18.90 -29.13
C THR A 33 17.46 19.40 -27.70
N ALA A 34 17.31 18.51 -26.71
CA ALA A 34 17.33 18.86 -25.29
C ALA A 34 18.73 18.62 -24.69
N LYS A 35 19.22 19.57 -23.89
CA LYS A 35 20.51 19.42 -23.19
C LYS A 35 20.49 18.41 -22.05
N GLU A 36 19.31 17.92 -21.66
CA GLU A 36 19.13 17.07 -20.49
C GLU A 36 18.69 15.66 -20.88
N THR A 37 19.46 14.66 -20.42
CA THR A 37 19.08 13.25 -20.47
C THR A 37 18.01 12.98 -19.41
N GLN A 38 16.84 12.49 -19.81
CA GLN A 38 15.83 12.05 -18.86
C GLN A 38 16.08 10.58 -18.48
N ARG A 39 16.33 10.33 -17.21
CA ARG A 39 16.48 8.96 -16.67
C ARG A 39 15.28 8.60 -15.82
N THR A 40 14.63 7.49 -16.15
CA THR A 40 13.58 6.89 -15.32
C THR A 40 14.05 5.53 -14.81
N THR A 41 13.83 5.25 -13.53
CA THR A 41 14.20 3.95 -12.94
C THR A 41 12.96 3.29 -12.37
N TRP A 42 12.85 1.98 -12.59
CA TRP A 42 11.69 1.17 -12.27
C TRP A 42 12.11 -0.08 -11.50
N LEU A 43 11.32 -0.47 -10.51
CA LEU A 43 11.31 -1.84 -10.00
C LEU A 43 10.23 -2.59 -10.77
N VAL A 44 10.63 -3.65 -11.47
CA VAL A 44 9.75 -4.44 -12.33
C VAL A 44 9.58 -5.83 -11.71
N CYS A 45 8.34 -6.30 -11.66
CA CYS A 45 7.97 -7.66 -11.28
C CYS A 45 7.21 -8.31 -12.43
N ASN A 46 7.82 -9.30 -13.09
CA ASN A 46 7.12 -10.15 -14.05
C ASN A 46 6.69 -11.44 -13.36
N GLY A 47 5.45 -11.87 -13.63
CA GLY A 47 4.87 -13.04 -12.98
C GLY A 47 4.06 -13.90 -13.93
N ILE A 48 4.00 -15.20 -13.63
CA ILE A 48 3.16 -16.16 -14.34
C ILE A 48 2.30 -16.88 -13.31
N GLY A 49 0.98 -16.84 -13.50
CA GLY A 49 0.04 -17.59 -12.69
C GLY A 49 0.30 -19.09 -12.77
N GLY A 50 0.28 -19.77 -11.63
CA GLY A 50 0.40 -21.23 -11.59
C GLY A 50 -0.90 -21.94 -11.96
N ARG A 51 -0.78 -23.10 -12.59
CA ARG A 51 -1.92 -23.95 -12.96
C ARG A 51 -2.56 -24.52 -11.69
N GLY A 52 -3.89 -24.48 -11.57
CA GLY A 52 -4.62 -24.97 -10.41
C GLY A 52 -4.92 -23.92 -9.35
N MET A 53 -4.49 -22.67 -9.52
CA MET A 53 -4.91 -21.56 -8.65
C MET A 53 -6.39 -21.20 -8.86
N CYS A 54 -6.88 -21.29 -10.10
CA CYS A 54 -8.25 -21.02 -10.46
C CYS A 54 -8.64 -21.90 -11.65
N ALA A 55 -9.53 -22.87 -11.43
CA ALA A 55 -9.93 -23.83 -12.45
C ALA A 55 -10.59 -23.16 -13.67
N GLU A 56 -11.33 -22.07 -13.46
CA GLU A 56 -11.94 -21.29 -14.53
C GLU A 56 -10.88 -20.55 -15.37
N LEU A 57 -9.84 -20.00 -14.73
CA LEU A 57 -8.71 -19.38 -15.42
C LEU A 57 -7.94 -20.42 -16.25
N ASP A 58 -7.74 -21.62 -15.69
CA ASP A 58 -7.07 -22.72 -16.40
C ASP A 58 -7.87 -23.18 -17.63
N SER A 59 -9.20 -23.31 -17.50
CA SER A 59 -10.07 -23.65 -18.63
C SER A 59 -10.02 -22.59 -19.73
N LEU A 60 -10.09 -21.31 -19.36
CA LEU A 60 -10.01 -20.22 -20.32
C LEU A 60 -8.63 -20.12 -20.98
N ALA A 61 -7.56 -20.41 -20.25
CA ALA A 61 -6.21 -20.49 -20.82
C ALA A 61 -6.16 -21.53 -21.94
N ASP A 62 -6.74 -22.71 -21.72
CA ASP A 62 -6.79 -23.77 -22.72
C ASP A 62 -7.68 -23.39 -23.91
N ASP A 63 -8.85 -22.79 -23.68
CA ASP A 63 -9.81 -22.43 -24.73
C ASP A 63 -9.29 -21.28 -25.60
N LEU A 64 -8.71 -20.25 -24.98
CA LEU A 64 -8.21 -19.05 -25.65
C LEU A 64 -6.76 -19.17 -26.11
N LYS A 65 -6.06 -20.24 -25.71
CA LYS A 65 -4.61 -20.41 -25.87
C LYS A 65 -3.81 -19.26 -25.24
N PHE A 66 -4.29 -18.80 -24.09
CA PHE A 66 -3.66 -17.73 -23.32
C PHE A 66 -2.75 -18.31 -22.24
N THR A 67 -1.87 -17.46 -21.72
CA THR A 67 -1.03 -17.77 -20.55
C THR A 67 -1.18 -16.64 -19.55
N PRO A 68 -1.34 -16.92 -18.24
CA PRO A 68 -1.61 -15.90 -17.22
C PRO A 68 -0.33 -15.14 -16.84
N THR A 69 0.24 -14.47 -17.83
CA THR A 69 1.45 -13.67 -17.69
C THR A 69 1.08 -12.24 -17.36
N ILE A 70 1.76 -11.68 -16.36
CA ILE A 70 1.63 -10.29 -15.93
C ILE A 70 3.02 -9.65 -15.82
N GLY A 71 3.05 -8.33 -15.83
CA GLY A 71 4.19 -7.51 -15.46
C GLY A 71 3.70 -6.29 -14.69
N ILE A 72 4.40 -5.90 -13.63
CA ILE A 72 4.08 -4.69 -12.86
C ILE A 72 5.35 -3.87 -12.72
N ALA A 73 5.27 -2.56 -12.98
CA ALA A 73 6.41 -1.66 -12.90
C ALA A 73 6.12 -0.48 -11.98
N LEU A 74 6.88 -0.37 -10.90
CA LEU A 74 6.87 0.73 -9.94
C LEU A 74 7.94 1.76 -10.30
N PRO A 75 7.59 3.03 -10.57
CA PRO A 75 8.58 4.08 -10.78
C PRO A 75 9.29 4.39 -9.45
N LEU A 76 10.62 4.38 -9.45
CA LEU A 76 11.42 4.63 -8.25
C LEU A 76 11.87 6.09 -8.12
N THR A 77 12.00 6.82 -9.24
CA THR A 77 12.48 8.21 -9.27
C THR A 77 11.41 9.24 -8.91
N LEU A 78 10.13 8.86 -8.91
CA LEU A 78 8.99 9.76 -8.63
C LEU A 78 8.56 9.77 -7.16
N ILE A 79 9.19 8.95 -6.33
CA ILE A 79 8.76 8.66 -4.96
C ILE A 79 9.59 9.44 -3.91
N ASN A 80 10.61 10.18 -4.34
CA ASN A 80 11.57 10.85 -3.45
C ASN A 80 11.32 12.36 -3.21
N ASP A 81 10.33 12.97 -3.85
CA ASP A 81 10.00 14.38 -3.62
C ASP A 81 9.10 14.51 -2.38
N GLU A 82 9.71 14.55 -1.19
CA GLU A 82 9.00 14.76 0.09
C GLU A 82 8.33 16.15 0.18
N ASP A 83 8.80 17.14 -0.60
CA ASP A 83 8.29 18.53 -0.63
C ASP A 83 7.14 18.78 -1.64
N LYS A 84 6.73 17.76 -2.40
CA LYS A 84 5.54 17.84 -3.26
C LYS A 84 4.66 16.65 -2.94
N GLY A 85 3.73 16.86 -2.00
CA GLY A 85 2.80 15.86 -1.50
C GLY A 85 2.36 14.86 -2.59
N ALA A 86 2.69 13.59 -2.35
CA ALA A 86 2.23 12.39 -3.06
C ALA A 86 1.94 12.56 -4.57
N THR A 87 2.82 12.06 -5.44
CA THR A 87 2.41 11.56 -6.76
C THR A 87 1.55 12.52 -7.59
N SER A 88 1.80 13.83 -7.57
CA SER A 88 0.99 14.79 -8.33
C SER A 88 1.31 14.71 -9.83
N GLY A 89 0.95 13.61 -10.48
CA GLY A 89 1.07 13.42 -11.93
C GLY A 89 1.25 11.99 -12.42
N PHE A 90 1.71 11.04 -11.59
CA PHE A 90 1.86 9.65 -12.02
C PHE A 90 0.55 8.88 -11.82
N SER A 91 -0.08 8.50 -12.93
CA SER A 91 -1.18 7.54 -12.95
C SER A 91 -0.74 6.31 -13.73
N GLY A 92 -0.76 5.16 -13.05
CA GLY A 92 -0.44 3.88 -13.62
C GLY A 92 -1.31 3.56 -14.83
N ARG A 93 -0.74 2.82 -15.76
CA ARG A 93 -1.38 2.50 -17.05
C ARG A 93 -1.35 1.01 -17.33
N ALA A 94 -2.35 0.56 -18.07
CA ALA A 94 -2.48 -0.80 -18.52
C ALA A 94 -1.81 -1.00 -19.89
N PHE A 95 -1.10 -2.11 -20.03
CA PHE A 95 -0.38 -2.52 -21.24
C PHE A 95 -0.80 -3.94 -21.60
N CYS A 96 -0.80 -4.27 -22.88
CA CYS A 96 -0.95 -5.64 -23.36
C CYS A 96 0.17 -5.91 -24.36
N PHE A 97 1.33 -6.30 -23.83
CA PHE A 97 2.64 -6.38 -24.53
C PHE A 97 3.17 -5.04 -25.07
N LEU A 98 2.29 -4.20 -25.61
CA LEU A 98 2.54 -2.86 -26.09
C LEU A 98 1.68 -1.84 -25.32
N PRO A 99 2.08 -0.56 -25.33
CA PRO A 99 1.26 0.52 -24.79
C PRO A 99 -0.09 0.58 -25.50
N LEU A 100 -1.17 0.57 -24.72
CA LEU A 100 -2.49 0.91 -25.25
C LEU A 100 -2.52 2.41 -25.59
N PRO A 101 -3.38 2.84 -26.54
CA PRO A 101 -3.55 4.25 -26.85
C PRO A 101 -3.70 5.13 -25.60
N PRO A 102 -3.03 6.29 -25.57
CA PRO A 102 -3.15 7.20 -24.43
C PRO A 102 -4.59 7.70 -24.32
N GLY A 103 -5.19 7.53 -23.14
CA GLY A 103 -6.55 7.94 -22.85
C GLY A 103 -7.03 7.37 -21.51
N GLU A 104 -8.19 7.81 -21.04
CA GLU A 104 -8.73 7.36 -19.75
C GLU A 104 -8.92 5.84 -19.66
N GLU A 105 -9.16 5.17 -20.79
CA GLU A 105 -9.37 3.72 -20.87
C GLU A 105 -8.13 2.90 -20.50
N SER A 106 -6.93 3.47 -20.66
CA SER A 106 -5.67 2.80 -20.27
C SER A 106 -5.21 3.20 -18.87
N GLU A 107 -5.85 4.17 -18.21
CA GLU A 107 -5.51 4.55 -16.84
C GLU A 107 -6.06 3.54 -15.83
N THR A 108 -5.21 3.15 -14.89
CA THR A 108 -5.57 2.23 -13.80
C THR A 108 -5.83 2.98 -12.49
N GLY A 109 -5.20 4.14 -12.33
CA GLY A 109 -5.15 4.86 -11.04
C GLY A 109 -4.29 4.17 -9.98
N LEU A 110 -3.55 3.11 -10.34
CA LEU A 110 -2.55 2.48 -9.47
C LEU A 110 -1.25 3.27 -9.52
N PRO A 111 -0.40 3.23 -8.48
CA PRO A 111 0.93 3.84 -8.52
C PRO A 111 1.97 2.97 -9.27
N VAL A 112 1.50 2.08 -10.16
CA VAL A 112 2.32 1.18 -10.97
C VAL A 112 1.75 1.04 -12.38
N HIS A 113 2.61 0.80 -13.37
CA HIS A 113 2.13 0.26 -14.65
C HIS A 113 1.83 -1.23 -14.51
N VAL A 114 0.78 -1.68 -15.20
CA VAL A 114 0.38 -3.10 -15.23
C VAL A 114 0.34 -3.57 -16.67
N SER A 115 1.12 -4.59 -16.99
CA SER A 115 1.10 -5.31 -18.25
C SER A 115 0.55 -6.70 -18.02
N GLY A 116 -0.15 -7.25 -19.01
CA GLY A 116 -0.61 -8.63 -18.96
C GLY A 116 -1.05 -9.13 -20.32
N PHE A 117 -1.24 -10.45 -20.42
CA PHE A 117 -1.91 -11.05 -21.57
C PHE A 117 -3.41 -10.73 -21.49
N PHE A 118 -3.81 -9.49 -21.77
CA PHE A 118 -5.22 -9.07 -21.69
C PHE A 118 -5.96 -9.33 -22.99
N GLY A 119 -7.20 -9.79 -22.88
CA GLY A 119 -8.17 -9.72 -23.97
C GLY A 119 -8.48 -8.26 -24.28
N LEU A 120 -8.40 -7.87 -25.54
CA LEU A 120 -8.68 -6.50 -26.00
C LEU A 120 -10.02 -6.40 -26.71
N THR A 121 -10.55 -5.18 -26.81
CA THR A 121 -11.68 -4.84 -27.69
C THR A 121 -11.31 -5.06 -29.16
N ASP A 122 -12.30 -5.15 -30.06
CA ASP A 122 -12.07 -5.48 -31.48
C ASP A 122 -11.18 -4.45 -32.20
N ASN A 123 -11.29 -3.17 -31.82
CA ASN A 123 -10.42 -2.11 -32.32
C ASN A 123 -9.03 -2.11 -31.67
N ARG A 124 -8.79 -3.01 -30.69
CA ARG A 124 -7.56 -3.21 -29.93
C ARG A 124 -7.05 -1.96 -29.22
N ARG A 125 -7.96 -1.05 -28.85
CA ARG A 125 -7.60 0.21 -28.17
C ARG A 125 -7.76 0.14 -26.65
N SER A 126 -8.46 -0.86 -26.14
CA SER A 126 -8.68 -1.02 -24.69
C SER A 126 -8.84 -2.47 -24.26
N ILE A 127 -8.66 -2.70 -22.96
CA ILE A 127 -8.93 -3.99 -22.31
C ILE A 127 -10.43 -4.28 -22.39
N LYS A 128 -10.77 -5.51 -22.73
CA LYS A 128 -12.16 -5.97 -22.78
C LYS A 128 -12.67 -6.22 -21.37
N TRP A 129 -13.79 -5.60 -21.01
CA TRP A 129 -14.39 -5.73 -19.69
C TRP A 129 -15.76 -6.39 -19.80
N ARG A 130 -16.22 -7.05 -18.73
CA ARG A 130 -17.60 -7.55 -18.73
C ARG A 130 -18.57 -6.39 -18.65
N GLU A 131 -19.55 -6.43 -19.54
CA GLU A 131 -20.71 -5.56 -19.57
C GLU A 131 -21.97 -6.40 -19.34
N VAL A 132 -23.08 -5.73 -18.99
CA VAL A 132 -24.32 -6.38 -18.54
C VAL A 132 -24.88 -7.36 -19.57
N ASP A 133 -24.70 -7.04 -20.86
CA ASP A 133 -25.12 -7.81 -22.03
C ASP A 133 -24.07 -8.82 -22.51
N GLN A 134 -22.80 -8.68 -22.10
CA GLN A 134 -21.65 -9.47 -22.58
C GLN A 134 -21.00 -10.32 -21.48
N TRP A 135 -21.75 -10.72 -20.44
CA TRP A 135 -21.22 -11.46 -19.30
C TRP A 135 -20.56 -12.82 -19.65
N ARG A 136 -20.89 -13.38 -20.82
CA ARG A 136 -20.34 -14.64 -21.34
C ARG A 136 -19.07 -14.49 -22.18
N ASP A 137 -18.55 -13.28 -22.38
CA ASP A 137 -17.34 -13.09 -23.16
C ASP A 137 -16.12 -13.74 -22.45
N PRO A 138 -15.49 -14.77 -23.05
CA PRO A 138 -14.40 -15.48 -22.39
C PRO A 138 -13.15 -14.62 -22.16
N ALA A 139 -12.86 -13.67 -23.06
CA ALA A 139 -11.71 -12.79 -22.95
C ALA A 139 -11.91 -11.72 -21.87
N ALA A 140 -13.14 -11.25 -21.69
CA ALA A 140 -13.51 -10.37 -20.59
C ALA A 140 -13.45 -11.09 -19.22
N LEU A 141 -13.95 -12.33 -19.14
CA LEU A 141 -13.84 -13.15 -17.92
C LEU A 141 -12.38 -13.43 -17.58
N TRP A 142 -11.56 -13.77 -18.58
CA TRP A 142 -10.12 -13.94 -18.42
C TRP A 142 -9.47 -12.73 -17.75
N ASN A 143 -9.78 -11.52 -18.23
CA ASN A 143 -9.25 -10.28 -17.65
C ASN A 143 -9.66 -10.07 -16.20
N GLU A 144 -10.94 -10.31 -15.86
CA GLU A 144 -11.41 -10.24 -14.46
C GLU A 144 -10.67 -11.23 -13.56
N LEU A 145 -10.49 -12.48 -14.01
CA LEU A 145 -9.79 -13.50 -13.24
C LEU A 145 -8.33 -13.13 -13.02
N LEU A 146 -7.61 -12.60 -14.02
CA LEU A 146 -6.24 -12.12 -13.84
C LEU A 146 -6.14 -11.04 -12.75
N ILE A 147 -7.10 -10.11 -12.72
CA ILE A 147 -7.14 -8.97 -11.79
C ILE A 147 -7.39 -9.41 -10.35
N ILE A 148 -8.19 -10.45 -10.13
CA ILE A 148 -8.47 -10.93 -8.76
C ILE A 148 -7.52 -12.03 -8.30
N THR A 149 -6.86 -12.76 -9.21
CA THR A 149 -6.03 -13.93 -8.86
C THR A 149 -4.53 -13.71 -9.01
N VAL A 150 -4.05 -13.21 -10.15
CA VAL A 150 -2.63 -13.20 -10.49
C VAL A 150 -1.97 -11.86 -10.18
N ILE A 151 -2.62 -10.76 -10.58
CA ILE A 151 -2.10 -9.40 -10.40
C ILE A 151 -1.87 -9.06 -8.92
N PRO A 152 -2.79 -9.35 -7.98
CA PRO A 152 -2.58 -9.01 -6.57
C PRO A 152 -1.36 -9.71 -5.97
N ARG A 153 -1.12 -10.99 -6.34
CA ARG A 153 0.02 -11.77 -5.85
C ARG A 153 1.35 -11.25 -6.38
N ALA A 154 1.39 -10.85 -7.65
CA ALA A 154 2.58 -10.23 -8.20
C ALA A 154 2.84 -8.84 -7.64
N TYR A 155 1.79 -8.06 -7.38
CA TYR A 155 1.92 -6.76 -6.74
C TYR A 155 2.42 -6.91 -5.30
N TYR A 156 1.90 -7.89 -4.56
CA TYR A 156 2.43 -8.26 -3.25
C TYR A 156 3.94 -8.57 -3.30
N VAL A 157 4.41 -9.36 -4.27
CA VAL A 157 5.84 -9.64 -4.46
C VAL A 157 6.63 -8.35 -4.77
N LEU A 158 6.09 -7.45 -5.59
CA LEU A 158 6.73 -6.18 -5.91
C LEU A 158 6.92 -5.29 -4.67
N ILE A 159 5.89 -5.12 -3.85
CA ILE A 159 5.95 -4.29 -2.64
C ILE A 159 6.91 -4.91 -1.60
N THR A 160 6.79 -6.22 -1.36
CA THR A 160 7.67 -6.92 -0.40
C THR A 160 9.13 -6.92 -0.84
N GLU A 161 9.41 -7.04 -2.14
CA GLU A 161 10.77 -6.89 -2.67
C GLU A 161 11.29 -5.46 -2.52
N ALA A 162 10.47 -4.43 -2.75
CA ALA A 162 10.86 -3.04 -2.51
C ALA A 162 11.26 -2.83 -1.04
N ILE A 163 10.43 -3.28 -0.10
CA ILE A 163 10.71 -3.22 1.35
C ILE A 163 12.00 -3.97 1.69
N LYS A 164 12.17 -5.19 1.17
CA LYS A 164 13.36 -6.02 1.41
C LYS A 164 14.64 -5.37 0.89
N ARG A 165 14.60 -4.68 -0.26
CA ARG A 165 15.76 -3.95 -0.79
C ARG A 165 16.14 -2.79 0.11
N VAL A 166 15.16 -2.02 0.61
CA VAL A 166 15.38 -0.97 1.60
C VAL A 166 15.99 -1.52 2.89
N GLN A 167 15.45 -2.64 3.41
CA GLN A 167 15.95 -3.30 4.63
C GLN A 167 17.40 -3.77 4.50
N THR A 168 17.70 -4.47 3.40
CA THR A 168 18.98 -5.18 3.26
C THR A 168 20.10 -4.31 2.73
N LYS A 169 19.80 -3.09 2.25
CA LYS A 169 20.74 -2.21 1.53
C LYS A 169 21.49 -2.94 0.42
N LYS A 170 20.85 -3.96 -0.17
CA LYS A 170 21.46 -4.85 -1.18
C LYS A 170 21.87 -4.09 -2.44
N ASP A 171 21.07 -3.10 -2.80
CA ASP A 171 21.36 -2.12 -3.85
C ASP A 171 21.68 -0.80 -3.16
N GLN A 172 22.96 -0.44 -3.08
CA GLN A 172 23.37 0.86 -2.53
C GLN A 172 22.74 2.03 -3.31
N ASP A 173 22.40 1.78 -4.58
CA ASP A 173 21.77 2.74 -5.50
C ASP A 173 20.23 2.59 -5.56
N PHE A 174 19.60 1.80 -4.66
CA PHE A 174 18.14 1.73 -4.60
C PHE A 174 17.60 3.03 -4.02
N PRO A 175 16.81 3.80 -4.78
CA PRO A 175 16.56 5.20 -4.44
C PRO A 175 15.48 5.40 -3.39
N LEU A 176 14.73 4.36 -2.98
CA LEU A 176 13.60 4.53 -2.06
C LEU A 176 14.04 4.60 -0.60
N SER A 177 13.48 5.57 0.14
CA SER A 177 13.47 5.58 1.60
C SER A 177 12.41 4.59 2.15
N PRO A 178 12.45 4.23 3.44
CA PRO A 178 11.38 3.45 4.06
C PRO A 178 10.00 4.10 3.87
N ALA A 179 9.89 5.42 4.03
CA ALA A 179 8.65 6.17 3.78
C ALA A 179 8.24 6.12 2.30
N GLY A 180 9.21 6.20 1.38
CA GLY A 180 8.98 6.08 -0.05
C GLY A 180 8.32 4.76 -0.46
N THR A 181 8.58 3.65 0.26
CA THR A 181 7.92 2.37 -0.07
C THR A 181 6.40 2.42 -0.02
N TYR A 182 5.80 3.31 0.80
CA TYR A 182 4.35 3.50 0.84
C TYR A 182 3.80 4.12 -0.44
N GLY A 183 4.63 4.79 -1.24
CA GLY A 183 4.26 5.24 -2.60
C GLY A 183 3.93 4.09 -3.54
N ALA A 184 4.34 2.86 -3.23
CA ALA A 184 3.96 1.66 -3.98
C ALA A 184 2.57 1.13 -3.62
N TRP A 185 1.96 1.57 -2.51
CA TRP A 185 0.69 1.06 -2.04
C TRP A 185 -0.46 1.72 -2.82
N PRO A 186 -1.41 0.94 -3.37
CA PRO A 186 -2.59 1.51 -4.01
C PRO A 186 -3.43 2.35 -3.05
N ASP A 187 -3.77 3.58 -3.45
CA ASP A 187 -4.79 4.39 -2.79
C ASP A 187 -6.19 4.00 -3.31
N PRO A 188 -7.06 3.37 -2.49
CA PRO A 188 -8.39 2.94 -2.93
C PRO A 188 -9.28 4.06 -3.50
N LYS A 189 -8.98 5.33 -3.19
CA LYS A 189 -9.71 6.50 -3.70
C LYS A 189 -9.28 6.88 -5.11
N GLN A 190 -8.05 6.58 -5.51
CA GLN A 190 -7.50 6.92 -6.82
C GLN A 190 -7.68 5.80 -7.86
N VAL A 191 -7.78 4.55 -7.39
CA VAL A 191 -7.91 3.38 -8.25
C VAL A 191 -9.24 3.35 -9.00
N LYS A 192 -9.17 3.19 -10.33
CA LYS A 192 -10.34 3.17 -11.22
C LYS A 192 -11.18 1.91 -10.97
N SER A 193 -12.50 2.01 -11.20
CA SER A 193 -13.49 0.98 -10.84
C SER A 193 -13.14 -0.44 -11.29
N ARG A 194 -12.67 -0.60 -12.54
CA ARG A 194 -12.31 -1.89 -13.12
C ARG A 194 -11.08 -2.54 -12.46
N TRP A 195 -10.23 -1.74 -11.80
CA TRP A 195 -8.99 -2.19 -11.15
C TRP A 195 -9.12 -2.32 -9.63
N LYS A 196 -10.19 -1.79 -9.02
CA LYS A 196 -10.48 -1.94 -7.59
C LYS A 196 -10.48 -3.38 -7.06
N PRO A 197 -10.86 -4.42 -7.83
CA PRO A 197 -10.81 -5.79 -7.33
C PRO A 197 -9.41 -6.28 -6.91
N ILE A 198 -8.33 -5.58 -7.27
CA ILE A 198 -6.96 -5.89 -6.81
C ILE A 198 -6.78 -5.61 -5.32
N ILE A 199 -7.48 -4.60 -4.80
CA ILE A 199 -7.21 -3.98 -3.48
C ILE A 199 -7.37 -5.00 -2.36
N GLN A 200 -8.51 -5.70 -2.33
CA GLN A 200 -8.80 -6.62 -1.23
C GLN A 200 -7.81 -7.79 -1.15
N PRO A 201 -7.56 -8.58 -2.23
CA PRO A 201 -6.61 -9.69 -2.15
C PRO A 201 -5.18 -9.22 -1.85
N LEU A 202 -4.76 -8.07 -2.40
CA LEU A 202 -3.44 -7.51 -2.14
C LEU A 202 -3.23 -7.19 -0.66
N PHE A 203 -4.15 -6.42 -0.06
CA PHE A 203 -4.00 -6.00 1.32
C PHE A 203 -4.28 -7.12 2.32
N GLN A 204 -5.09 -8.12 1.96
CA GLN A 204 -5.26 -9.31 2.78
C GLN A 204 -3.92 -10.03 3.03
N ASP A 205 -3.07 -10.14 2.01
CA ASP A 205 -1.74 -10.76 2.15
C ASP A 205 -0.73 -9.78 2.76
N LEU A 206 -0.70 -8.53 2.26
CA LEU A 206 0.31 -7.54 2.63
C LEU A 206 0.27 -7.20 4.12
N LEU A 207 -0.93 -7.13 4.72
CA LEU A 207 -1.10 -6.80 6.14
C LEU A 207 -0.70 -7.95 7.09
N GLN A 208 -0.34 -9.13 6.57
CA GLN A 208 0.26 -10.20 7.36
C GLN A 208 1.80 -10.10 7.43
N GLU A 209 2.40 -9.19 6.69
CA GLU A 209 3.85 -9.06 6.62
C GLU A 209 4.38 -7.88 7.46
N GLN A 210 5.70 -7.83 7.66
CA GLN A 210 6.37 -6.71 8.32
C GLN A 210 6.50 -5.53 7.36
N VAL A 211 5.40 -4.81 7.15
CA VAL A 211 5.26 -3.78 6.12
C VAL A 211 5.08 -2.37 6.66
N ILE A 212 5.07 -2.21 7.98
CA ILE A 212 5.00 -0.90 8.63
C ILE A 212 6.38 -0.54 9.16
N TYR A 213 6.92 0.60 8.71
CA TYR A 213 8.15 1.15 9.25
C TYR A 213 7.88 1.96 10.52
N SER A 214 8.41 1.49 11.64
CA SER A 214 8.29 2.15 12.93
C SER A 214 9.24 3.33 13.04
N LEU A 215 8.89 4.28 13.91
CA LEU A 215 9.77 5.39 14.28
C LEU A 215 11.00 4.92 15.06
N SER A 216 11.06 3.65 15.48
CA SER A 216 12.25 3.00 16.04
C SER A 216 13.11 2.30 14.97
N GLU A 217 12.95 2.69 13.71
CA GLU A 217 13.73 2.24 12.56
C GLU A 217 13.63 0.74 12.24
N SER A 218 12.53 0.10 12.64
CA SER A 218 12.27 -1.33 12.42
C SER A 218 11.03 -1.55 11.56
N TRP A 219 11.05 -2.62 10.76
CA TRP A 219 9.85 -3.08 10.06
C TRP A 219 9.07 -4.01 10.97
N ILE A 220 7.77 -3.73 11.12
CA ILE A 220 6.88 -4.45 12.02
C ILE A 220 5.57 -4.77 11.31
N ARG A 221 4.82 -5.72 11.87
CA ARG A 221 3.46 -6.01 11.41
C ARG A 221 2.48 -4.92 11.84
N PRO A 222 1.38 -4.70 11.11
CA PRO A 222 0.36 -3.72 11.48
C PRO A 222 -0.21 -3.89 12.89
N ASP A 223 -0.37 -5.14 13.34
CA ASP A 223 -0.89 -5.49 14.68
C ASP A 223 0.07 -5.16 15.84
N GLN A 224 1.34 -4.90 15.53
CA GLN A 224 2.37 -4.51 16.50
C GLN A 224 2.53 -2.98 16.60
N ALA A 225 1.98 -2.23 15.64
CA ALA A 225 2.17 -0.80 15.52
C ALA A 225 1.10 -0.02 16.30
N VAL A 226 1.52 1.10 16.89
CA VAL A 226 0.63 2.17 17.36
C VAL A 226 0.77 3.36 16.42
N PHE A 227 -0.27 3.64 15.65
CA PHE A 227 -0.25 4.67 14.62
C PHE A 227 -0.45 6.06 15.22
N SER A 228 0.46 6.98 14.89
CA SER A 228 0.40 8.38 15.31
C SER A 228 -0.12 9.26 14.19
N GLU A 229 -1.23 9.95 14.44
CA GLU A 229 -1.72 11.07 13.62
C GLU A 229 -1.18 12.43 14.09
N LEU A 230 -0.33 12.43 15.13
CA LEU A 230 0.26 13.66 15.65
C LEU A 230 1.33 14.19 14.68
N ASP A 231 1.22 15.47 14.35
CA ASP A 231 2.23 16.20 13.55
C ASP A 231 3.55 16.25 14.33
N ALA A 232 4.67 15.98 13.66
CA ALA A 232 5.98 15.93 14.32
C ALA A 232 6.41 17.29 14.90
N ASP A 233 6.05 18.40 14.25
CA ASP A 233 6.59 19.74 14.58
C ASP A 233 6.03 20.38 15.87
N GLU A 234 5.13 19.74 16.60
CA GLU A 234 4.64 20.24 17.88
C GLU A 234 5.45 19.62 19.04
N ASP A 235 6.04 20.43 19.91
CA ASP A 235 6.84 19.96 21.09
C ASP A 235 6.12 18.87 21.90
N ILE A 236 4.78 18.92 21.96
CA ILE A 236 3.92 17.92 22.60
C ILE A 236 4.02 16.57 21.87
N SER A 237 3.91 16.56 20.54
CA SER A 237 3.91 15.35 19.72
C SER A 237 5.23 14.61 19.85
N ASP A 238 6.35 15.30 19.71
CA ASP A 238 7.68 14.72 19.87
C ASP A 238 7.85 14.15 21.28
N THR A 239 7.43 14.90 22.30
CA THR A 239 7.50 14.43 23.68
C THR A 239 6.66 13.15 23.90
N VAL A 240 5.44 13.11 23.38
CA VAL A 240 4.55 11.93 23.49
C VAL A 240 5.13 10.74 22.74
N ILE A 241 5.60 10.93 21.51
CA ILE A 241 6.20 9.88 20.68
C ILE A 241 7.45 9.32 21.36
N ASN A 242 8.38 10.19 21.78
CA ASN A 242 9.62 9.79 22.46
C ASN A 242 9.35 9.02 23.76
N TYR A 243 8.36 9.45 24.54
CA TYR A 243 7.97 8.75 25.77
C TYR A 243 7.38 7.36 25.48
N LEU A 244 6.51 7.25 24.47
CA LEU A 244 5.93 5.97 24.06
C LEU A 244 7.02 5.00 23.57
N GLN A 245 7.96 5.48 22.74
CA GLN A 245 9.07 4.68 22.23
C GLN A 245 10.01 4.20 23.34
N SER A 246 10.46 5.10 24.22
CA SER A 246 11.32 4.74 25.36
C SER A 246 10.64 3.79 26.36
N SER A 247 9.30 3.75 26.36
CA SER A 247 8.49 2.81 27.12
C SER A 247 8.30 1.45 26.43
N GLY A 248 8.93 1.23 25.27
CA GLY A 248 8.86 0.00 24.49
C GLY A 248 7.67 -0.09 23.52
N THR A 249 6.95 1.00 23.29
CA THR A 249 5.83 1.04 22.32
C THR A 249 6.36 1.28 20.91
N GLN A 250 5.97 0.45 19.96
CA GLN A 250 6.33 0.62 18.56
C GLN A 250 5.39 1.63 17.89
N VAL A 251 5.78 2.90 17.87
CA VAL A 251 5.00 3.97 17.22
C VAL A 251 5.34 4.03 15.73
N ALA A 252 4.35 4.20 14.87
CA ALA A 252 4.55 4.37 13.42
C ALA A 252 3.76 5.59 12.90
N LYS A 253 4.32 6.24 11.87
CA LYS A 253 3.64 7.26 11.07
C LYS A 253 3.53 6.74 9.65
N VAL A 254 2.35 6.85 9.06
CA VAL A 254 2.06 6.39 7.70
C VAL A 254 1.30 7.47 6.93
N PRO A 255 1.42 7.53 5.59
CA PRO A 255 0.61 8.42 4.78
C PRO A 255 -0.89 8.16 4.93
N ALA A 256 -1.71 9.20 4.70
CA ALA A 256 -3.18 9.12 4.87
C ALA A 256 -3.84 8.01 4.03
N ALA A 257 -3.30 7.71 2.84
CA ALA A 257 -3.78 6.60 2.00
C ALA A 257 -3.56 5.23 2.66
N VAL A 258 -2.42 5.05 3.34
CA VAL A 258 -2.09 3.82 4.07
C VAL A 258 -2.93 3.70 5.34
N ASP A 259 -3.10 4.78 6.11
CA ASP A 259 -3.98 4.78 7.31
C ASP A 259 -5.43 4.43 6.94
N PHE A 260 -5.92 4.91 5.81
CA PHE A 260 -7.24 4.57 5.30
C PHE A 260 -7.38 3.07 5.04
N VAL A 261 -6.44 2.46 4.31
CA VAL A 261 -6.46 1.02 4.03
C VAL A 261 -6.39 0.19 5.32
N LEU A 262 -5.51 0.59 6.25
CA LEU A 262 -5.33 -0.08 7.52
C LEU A 262 -6.61 -0.06 8.37
N THR A 263 -7.26 1.10 8.47
CA THR A 263 -8.48 1.29 9.25
C THR A 263 -9.67 0.53 8.65
N GLU A 264 -9.76 0.43 7.32
CA GLU A 264 -10.82 -0.32 6.65
C GLU A 264 -10.62 -1.84 6.72
N SER A 265 -9.37 -2.32 6.81
CA SER A 265 -9.04 -3.74 6.71
C SER A 265 -8.86 -4.44 8.06
N THR A 266 -8.40 -3.72 9.09
CA THR A 266 -8.02 -4.28 10.39
C THR A 266 -8.27 -3.31 11.55
N GLU A 267 -8.49 -3.84 12.77
CA GLU A 267 -8.46 -3.02 13.98
C GLU A 267 -7.01 -2.59 14.30
N VAL A 268 -6.73 -1.29 14.14
CA VAL A 268 -5.41 -0.72 14.42
C VAL A 268 -5.40 0.11 15.70
N MET A 269 -4.29 0.05 16.43
CA MET A 269 -4.10 0.86 17.63
C MET A 269 -3.61 2.26 17.24
N LYS A 270 -4.26 3.30 17.77
CA LYS A 270 -3.86 4.70 17.55
C LYS A 270 -3.28 5.33 18.82
N VAL A 271 -2.41 6.32 18.66
CA VAL A 271 -1.93 7.16 19.77
C VAL A 271 -3.10 7.95 20.33
N THR A 272 -3.46 7.68 21.58
CA THR A 272 -4.59 8.35 22.26
C THR A 272 -4.19 8.82 23.65
N PRO A 273 -4.84 9.85 24.20
CA PRO A 273 -4.63 10.27 25.59
C PRO A 273 -4.83 9.12 26.60
N SER A 274 -5.78 8.21 26.33
CA SER A 274 -5.99 7.00 27.13
C SER A 274 -4.82 6.04 27.11
N LEU A 275 -4.29 5.75 25.91
CA LEU A 275 -3.12 4.90 25.76
C LEU A 275 -1.92 5.51 26.50
N LEU A 276 -1.67 6.80 26.31
CA LEU A 276 -0.57 7.49 26.98
C LEU A 276 -0.70 7.39 28.51
N ARG A 277 -1.89 7.67 29.07
CA ARG A 277 -2.13 7.54 30.52
C ARG A 277 -1.87 6.12 31.02
N GLN A 278 -2.26 5.10 30.25
CA GLN A 278 -2.02 3.70 30.60
C GLN A 278 -0.52 3.38 30.61
N VAL A 279 0.22 3.84 29.61
CA VAL A 279 1.69 3.65 29.53
C VAL A 279 2.38 4.38 30.69
N ILE A 280 2.01 5.64 30.98
CA ILE A 280 2.57 6.40 32.11
C ILE A 280 2.35 5.68 33.45
N ARG A 281 1.15 5.12 33.67
CA ARG A 281 0.85 4.35 34.89
C ARG A 281 1.69 3.08 35.01
N LYS A 282 1.92 2.39 33.88
CA LYS A 282 2.69 1.15 33.81
C LYS A 282 4.18 1.39 34.01
N CYS A 283 4.76 2.33 33.26
CA CYS A 283 6.20 2.54 33.19
C CYS A 283 6.73 3.52 34.25
N LYS A 284 5.86 4.40 34.78
CA LYS A 284 6.18 5.56 35.64
C LYS A 284 7.12 6.54 34.93
N HIS A 285 6.72 7.80 34.86
CA HIS A 285 7.57 8.85 34.32
C HIS A 285 8.74 9.17 35.27
N LYS A 286 9.97 9.20 34.74
CA LYS A 286 11.21 9.51 35.46
C LYS A 286 11.99 10.70 34.86
N GLY A 287 11.48 11.30 33.78
CA GLY A 287 12.10 12.44 33.11
C GLY A 287 11.93 13.77 33.85
N PRO A 288 12.36 14.89 33.24
CA PRO A 288 12.23 16.23 33.79
C PRO A 288 10.76 16.70 33.91
N SER A 289 10.52 17.69 34.76
CA SER A 289 9.19 18.26 34.98
C SER A 289 8.53 18.81 33.71
N GLN A 290 9.33 19.35 32.78
CA GLN A 290 8.83 19.89 31.51
C GLN A 290 8.22 18.79 30.63
N GLU A 291 8.90 17.65 30.48
CA GLU A 291 8.38 16.47 29.77
C GLU A 291 7.06 16.02 30.41
N LYS A 292 7.02 15.92 31.74
CA LYS A 292 5.82 15.55 32.48
C LYS A 292 4.64 16.47 32.19
N LEU A 293 4.86 17.79 32.08
CA LEU A 293 3.80 18.76 31.79
C LEU A 293 3.21 18.52 30.40
N LEU A 294 4.05 18.35 29.37
CA LEU A 294 3.62 18.11 27.99
C LEU A 294 2.85 16.78 27.86
N LEU A 295 3.33 15.73 28.54
CA LEU A 295 2.63 14.44 28.59
C LEU A 295 1.26 14.54 29.28
N LEU A 296 1.16 15.34 30.35
CA LEU A 296 -0.10 15.57 31.05
C LEU A 296 -1.06 16.44 30.24
N GLU A 297 -0.54 17.42 29.50
CA GLU A 297 -1.33 18.27 28.61
C GLU A 297 -2.01 17.43 27.52
N PHE A 298 -1.23 16.61 26.80
CA PHE A 298 -1.80 15.66 25.84
C PHE A 298 -2.74 14.66 26.53
N GLY A 299 -2.30 14.10 27.65
CA GLY A 299 -3.06 13.15 28.45
C GLY A 299 -4.36 13.71 29.02
N SER A 300 -4.53 15.03 29.10
CA SER A 300 -5.75 15.69 29.58
C SER A 300 -6.76 15.96 28.46
N LYS A 301 -6.37 15.87 27.19
CA LYS A 301 -7.30 15.99 26.05
C LYS A 301 -8.36 14.87 26.17
N ARG A 302 -9.65 15.25 26.20
CA ARG A 302 -10.75 14.28 26.13
C ARG A 302 -10.74 13.68 24.72
N HIS A 303 -10.92 12.36 24.63
CA HIS A 303 -10.97 11.64 23.36
C HIS A 303 -12.19 12.13 22.57
N GLU A 304 -12.04 13.13 21.71
CA GLU A 304 -13.04 13.46 20.71
C GLU A 304 -12.98 12.36 19.65
N LEU A 305 -13.79 11.31 19.83
CA LEU A 305 -14.18 10.44 18.73
C LEU A 305 -14.87 11.31 17.68
N ARG A 306 -14.15 11.70 16.62
CA ARG A 306 -14.79 12.14 15.36
C ARG A 306 -15.58 10.96 14.80
N ARG A 307 -16.84 10.83 15.21
CA ARG A 307 -17.85 10.11 14.41
C ARG A 307 -18.23 10.98 13.20
N PRO A 308 -18.44 10.39 12.01
CA PRO A 308 -18.96 11.14 10.88
C PRO A 308 -20.35 11.68 11.21
N HIS A 309 -20.60 12.91 10.77
CA HIS A 309 -21.72 13.78 11.15
C HIS A 309 -23.07 13.08 11.36
N ARG A 310 -23.63 13.21 12.57
CA ARG A 310 -25.07 13.42 12.76
C ARG A 310 -25.31 14.47 13.83
N THR A 311 -26.15 15.42 13.46
CA THR A 311 -26.67 16.56 14.20
C THR A 311 -27.26 16.20 15.57
N GLY A 312 -27.18 17.13 16.52
CA GLY A 312 -28.00 17.06 17.74
C GLY A 312 -27.37 17.75 18.95
N ALA A 313 -27.67 19.04 19.11
CA ALA A 313 -27.42 19.78 20.33
C ALA A 313 -28.10 19.12 21.55
N ALA A 314 -27.33 18.76 22.58
CA ALA A 314 -27.72 18.68 24.00
C ALA A 314 -26.72 17.80 24.79
N ALA A 315 -25.54 18.33 25.12
CA ALA A 315 -24.71 17.76 26.19
C ALA A 315 -23.74 18.81 26.79
N ALA A 316 -24.15 20.07 26.80
CA ALA A 316 -23.48 21.14 27.54
C ALA A 316 -24.18 21.30 28.90
N ALA A 317 -23.91 20.39 29.83
CA ALA A 317 -24.07 20.57 31.28
C ALA A 317 -23.85 19.23 31.98
N ARG A 318 -23.15 19.28 33.12
CA ARG A 318 -22.83 18.19 34.06
C ARG A 318 -21.51 17.49 33.75
N TRP A 319 -20.81 17.14 34.82
CA TRP A 319 -19.45 16.57 34.90
C TRP A 319 -18.31 17.58 35.03
N ASN A 320 -18.41 18.41 36.08
CA ASN A 320 -17.32 19.24 36.62
C ASN A 320 -17.06 18.95 38.12
N VAL A 321 -17.23 17.70 38.62
CA VAL A 321 -17.17 17.40 40.08
C VAL A 321 -16.38 16.12 40.45
N TYR A 322 -15.69 15.42 39.53
CA TYR A 322 -15.03 14.14 39.85
C TYR A 322 -13.49 14.11 39.75
N ILE A 323 -12.81 15.25 39.82
CA ILE A 323 -11.33 15.33 39.84
C ILE A 323 -10.84 16.03 41.12
N LEU A 324 -11.34 15.59 42.27
CA LEU A 324 -10.76 15.97 43.57
C LEU A 324 -10.63 14.84 44.59
N PHE A 325 -10.88 13.57 44.20
CA PHE A 325 -10.94 12.45 45.15
C PHE A 325 -9.90 11.33 44.97
N ILE A 326 -8.82 11.55 44.20
CA ILE A 326 -7.79 10.51 43.94
C ILE A 326 -6.38 10.88 44.47
N PHE A 327 -6.23 11.90 45.33
CA PHE A 327 -4.91 12.25 45.88
C PHE A 327 -4.87 12.58 47.38
N CYS A 328 -5.66 11.87 48.19
CA CYS A 328 -5.41 11.73 49.63
C CYS A 328 -5.69 10.30 50.11
N GLN A 329 -4.79 9.39 49.75
CA GLN A 329 -4.29 8.28 50.59
C GLN A 329 -3.10 7.61 49.88
#